data_AF-A0A1Y0FWX2-F1
#
_entry.id   AF-A0A1Y0FWX2-F1
#
_cell.length_a   1.000
_cell.length_b   1.000
_cell.length_c   1.000
_cell.angle_alpha   90.00
_cell.angle_beta   90.00
_cell.angle_gamma   90.00
#
_symmetry.space_group_name_H-M   'P 1'
#
loop_
_entity.id
_entity.type
_entity.pdbx_description
1 polymer ?
#
loop_
_entity_poly.entity_id
_entity_poly.type
_entity_poly.pdbx_seq_one_letter_code
_entity_poly.pdbx_strand_id
1 'polypeptide(L)'
;MEEGAKPMKYLITFLLITITQIATADDCSHWEREADYYTDLRRKGGSNHQMNWWLKKRNEYRQKYHDCRLDGGTTGQIEKVKGSRNKNNYADYRDHVHSNTNDETLQKLIKTCNYWINTHNNHPSFDHKNYRDIACKAVSAREREIRNPTTPDTPIVRSVKECMKPNNVIDEEVKDCAQGKISPYWLGETNNELCEFWINEHKKDSSDFNNSRMKMACQ
;
A
#
# COMPACT_ATOMS: atom_id res chain seq x y z
N MET A 1 34.09 -81.40 -20.90
CA MET A 1 32.87 -80.99 -20.16
C MET A 1 33.00 -79.50 -19.97
N GLU A 2 32.51 -78.74 -20.95
CA GLU A 2 32.59 -77.28 -20.97
C GLU A 2 31.22 -76.72 -20.57
N GLU A 3 31.18 -76.03 -19.43
CA GLU A 3 30.01 -75.29 -18.98
C GLU A 3 30.03 -73.89 -19.61
N GLY A 4 29.15 -73.69 -20.60
CA GLY A 4 28.95 -72.41 -21.28
C GLY A 4 28.13 -71.44 -20.43
N ALA A 5 28.79 -70.44 -19.85
CA ALA A 5 28.16 -69.32 -19.16
C ALA A 5 27.35 -68.46 -20.16
N LYS A 6 26.05 -68.30 -19.89
CA LYS A 6 25.16 -67.43 -20.68
C LYS A 6 25.33 -65.97 -20.23
N PRO A 7 25.50 -65.01 -21.16
CA PRO A 7 25.57 -63.59 -20.81
C PRO A 7 24.19 -63.06 -20.39
N MET A 8 24.11 -62.60 -19.15
CA MET A 8 22.95 -61.94 -18.56
C MET A 8 22.78 -60.56 -19.21
N LYS A 9 21.74 -60.41 -20.01
CA LYS A 9 21.39 -59.17 -20.70
C LYS A 9 20.88 -58.16 -19.66
N TYR A 10 21.69 -57.16 -19.36
CA TYR A 10 21.29 -56.00 -18.57
C TYR A 10 20.22 -55.19 -19.33
N LEU A 11 18.97 -55.31 -18.92
CA LEU A 11 17.91 -54.36 -19.26
C LEU A 11 18.14 -53.09 -18.43
N ILE A 12 18.95 -52.18 -18.95
CA ILE A 12 19.04 -50.80 -18.45
C ILE A 12 17.79 -50.08 -18.93
N THR A 13 16.74 -50.14 -18.13
CA THR A 13 15.52 -49.35 -18.32
C THR A 13 15.86 -47.90 -18.03
N PHE A 14 16.21 -47.13 -19.07
CA PHE A 14 16.29 -45.67 -18.99
C PHE A 14 14.90 -45.13 -18.66
N LEU A 15 14.67 -44.87 -17.38
CA LEU A 15 13.52 -44.12 -16.89
C LEU A 15 13.68 -42.68 -17.38
N LEU A 16 13.10 -42.38 -18.53
CA LEU A 16 12.89 -41.02 -19.03
C LEU A 16 11.94 -40.31 -18.05
N ILE A 17 12.53 -39.74 -17.00
CA ILE A 17 11.85 -38.78 -16.13
C ILE A 17 11.62 -37.55 -17.00
N THR A 18 10.42 -37.44 -17.56
CA THR A 18 9.92 -36.20 -18.14
C THR A 18 9.77 -35.22 -16.98
N ILE A 19 10.80 -34.41 -16.75
CA ILE A 19 10.72 -33.23 -15.90
C ILE A 19 9.72 -32.31 -16.59
N THR A 20 8.46 -32.39 -16.17
CA THR A 20 7.47 -31.37 -16.45
C THR A 20 8.03 -30.07 -15.90
N GLN A 21 8.46 -29.18 -16.80
CA GLN A 21 8.74 -27.81 -16.43
C GLN A 21 7.44 -27.23 -15.91
N ILE A 22 7.31 -27.19 -14.59
CA ILE A 22 6.29 -26.42 -13.90
C ILE A 22 6.61 -24.99 -14.30
N ALA A 23 5.81 -24.44 -15.21
CA ALA A 23 5.84 -23.01 -15.52
C ALA A 23 5.68 -22.29 -14.18
N THR A 24 6.77 -21.71 -13.71
CA THR A 24 6.78 -20.86 -12.52
C THR A 24 5.77 -19.75 -12.78
N ALA A 25 4.79 -19.61 -11.90
CA ALA A 25 3.87 -18.48 -11.91
C ALA A 25 4.66 -17.20 -12.21
N ASP A 26 4.19 -16.41 -13.19
CA ASP A 26 4.86 -15.19 -13.64
C ASP A 26 5.23 -14.34 -12.42
N ASP A 27 6.52 -14.34 -12.09
CA ASP A 27 7.01 -13.75 -10.85
C ASP A 27 7.14 -12.24 -11.04
N CYS A 28 6.00 -11.55 -10.92
CA CYS A 28 5.92 -10.09 -10.97
C CYS A 28 6.82 -9.40 -9.93
N SER A 29 7.39 -10.15 -8.96
CA SER A 29 8.31 -9.61 -7.95
C SER A 29 9.57 -8.99 -8.55
N HIS A 30 9.97 -9.35 -9.78
CA HIS A 30 11.08 -8.68 -10.45
C HIS A 30 10.81 -7.18 -10.65
N TRP A 31 9.62 -6.82 -11.16
CA TRP A 31 9.25 -5.42 -11.39
C TRP A 31 9.08 -4.63 -10.09
N GLU A 32 8.64 -5.30 -9.03
CA GLU A 32 8.56 -4.73 -7.68
C GLU A 32 9.96 -4.38 -7.14
N ARG A 33 10.91 -5.34 -7.21
CA ARG A 33 12.31 -5.13 -6.79
C ARG A 33 12.98 -3.98 -7.54
N GLU A 34 12.74 -3.86 -8.84
CA GLU A 34 13.27 -2.74 -9.63
C GLU A 34 12.68 -1.40 -9.18
N ALA A 35 11.37 -1.33 -8.96
CA ALA A 35 10.73 -0.11 -8.46
C ALA A 35 11.28 0.31 -7.08
N ASP A 36 11.56 -0.64 -6.20
CA ASP A 36 12.15 -0.39 -4.89
C ASP A 36 13.61 0.06 -5.00
N TYR A 37 14.40 -0.57 -5.87
CA TYR A 37 15.78 -0.16 -6.14
C TYR A 37 15.88 1.32 -6.54
N TYR A 38 15.04 1.78 -7.47
CA TYR A 38 15.01 3.21 -7.86
C TYR A 38 14.45 4.12 -6.77
N THR A 39 13.63 3.60 -5.87
CA THR A 39 13.17 4.34 -4.68
C THR A 39 14.33 4.55 -3.70
N ASP A 40 15.15 3.53 -3.48
CA ASP A 40 16.31 3.63 -2.59
C ASP A 40 17.43 4.50 -3.16
N LEU A 41 17.68 4.45 -4.48
CA LEU A 41 18.61 5.40 -5.12
C LEU A 41 18.19 6.85 -4.89
N ARG A 42 16.89 7.16 -5.01
CA ARG A 42 16.38 8.50 -4.70
C ARG A 42 16.56 8.89 -3.23
N ARG A 43 16.42 7.95 -2.30
CA ARG A 43 16.64 8.20 -0.87
C ARG A 43 18.11 8.48 -0.55
N LYS A 44 19.03 7.80 -1.25
CA LYS A 44 20.48 8.03 -1.12
C LYS A 44 20.93 9.38 -1.71
N GLY A 45 20.07 10.05 -2.47
CA GLY A 45 20.38 11.33 -3.09
C GLY A 45 21.21 11.19 -4.38
N GLY A 46 21.33 12.30 -5.10
CA GLY A 46 22.03 12.37 -6.38
C GLY A 46 21.80 13.74 -7.03
N SER A 47 22.41 13.97 -8.19
CA SER A 47 22.15 15.19 -8.96
C SER A 47 20.67 15.29 -9.38
N ASN A 48 20.18 16.51 -9.63
CA ASN A 48 18.80 16.73 -10.09
C ASN A 48 18.45 15.91 -11.35
N HIS A 49 19.42 15.74 -12.26
CA HIS A 49 19.23 14.92 -13.45
C HIS A 49 19.00 13.45 -13.11
N GLN A 50 19.81 12.88 -12.20
CA GLN A 50 19.66 11.51 -11.71
C GLN A 50 18.34 11.31 -10.97
N MET A 51 17.95 12.26 -10.12
CA MET A 51 16.70 12.20 -9.36
C MET A 51 15.47 12.14 -10.28
N ASN A 52 15.45 12.95 -11.34
CA ASN A 52 14.38 12.94 -12.34
C ASN A 52 14.36 11.65 -13.16
N TRP A 53 15.55 11.14 -13.52
CA TRP A 53 15.66 9.87 -14.25
C TRP A 53 15.19 8.67 -13.41
N TRP A 54 15.58 8.59 -12.13
CA TRP A 54 15.11 7.55 -11.20
C TRP A 54 13.61 7.63 -10.95
N LEU A 55 13.03 8.83 -10.84
CA LEU A 55 11.58 9.00 -10.74
C LEU A 55 10.87 8.39 -11.94
N LYS A 56 11.34 8.70 -13.15
CA LYS A 56 10.78 8.16 -14.40
C LYS A 56 10.87 6.64 -14.42
N LYS A 57 12.03 6.07 -14.09
CA LYS A 57 12.24 4.62 -14.04
C LYS A 57 11.38 3.92 -13.00
N ARG A 58 11.30 4.46 -11.78
CA ARG A 58 10.40 3.94 -10.73
C ARG A 58 8.95 3.87 -11.21
N ASN A 59 8.46 4.94 -11.83
CA ASN A 59 7.09 4.98 -12.32
C ASN A 59 6.86 3.97 -13.46
N GLU A 60 7.83 3.83 -14.38
CA GLU A 60 7.81 2.81 -15.45
C GLU A 60 7.69 1.38 -14.86
N TYR A 61 8.51 1.04 -13.86
CA TYR A 61 8.48 -0.30 -13.24
C TYR A 61 7.24 -0.53 -12.38
N ARG A 62 6.71 0.50 -11.71
CA ARG A 62 5.42 0.39 -11.02
C ARG A 62 4.27 0.10 -11.99
N GLN A 63 4.29 0.73 -13.16
CA GLN A 63 3.31 0.44 -14.20
C GLN A 63 3.48 -1.00 -14.71
N LYS A 64 4.69 -1.45 -15.02
CA LYS A 64 4.94 -2.85 -15.42
C LYS A 64 4.54 -3.88 -14.35
N TYR A 65 4.75 -3.56 -13.08
CA TYR A 65 4.29 -4.40 -11.97
C TYR A 65 2.76 -4.48 -11.91
N HIS A 66 2.10 -3.33 -12.05
CA HIS A 66 0.64 -3.26 -12.10
C HIS A 66 0.09 -4.01 -13.31
N ASP A 67 0.66 -3.80 -14.49
CA ASP A 67 0.29 -4.48 -15.72
C ASP A 67 0.57 -5.99 -15.59
N CYS A 68 1.69 -6.42 -15.01
CA CYS A 68 1.97 -7.84 -14.70
C CYS A 68 0.92 -8.43 -13.75
N ARG A 69 0.47 -7.67 -12.75
CA ARG A 69 -0.61 -8.10 -11.86
C ARG A 69 -1.98 -8.16 -12.53
N LEU A 70 -2.22 -7.33 -13.54
CA LEU A 70 -3.47 -7.32 -14.30
C LEU A 70 -3.46 -8.36 -15.44
N ASP A 71 -2.34 -8.53 -16.13
CA ASP A 71 -2.12 -9.49 -17.22
C ASP A 71 -1.87 -10.91 -16.70
N GLY A 72 -1.40 -11.06 -15.46
CA GLY A 72 -1.56 -12.28 -14.66
C GLY A 72 -3.04 -12.66 -14.42
N GLY A 73 -3.97 -11.82 -14.87
CA GLY A 73 -5.40 -12.07 -14.97
C GLY A 73 -5.91 -12.55 -16.34
N THR A 74 -5.06 -12.78 -17.35
CA THR A 74 -5.55 -13.25 -18.67
C THR A 74 -4.70 -14.38 -19.29
N THR A 75 -5.17 -15.62 -19.10
CA THR A 75 -5.04 -16.79 -20.02
C THR A 75 -3.74 -17.61 -20.11
N GLY A 76 -3.03 -17.83 -19.00
CA GLY A 76 -2.56 -19.20 -18.75
C GLY A 76 -3.77 -20.07 -18.43
N GLN A 77 -3.87 -21.31 -18.92
CA GLN A 77 -4.96 -22.20 -18.49
C GLN A 77 -5.00 -22.16 -16.96
N ILE A 78 -6.03 -21.53 -16.42
CA ILE A 78 -6.41 -21.70 -15.03
C ILE A 78 -6.59 -23.21 -14.96
N GLU A 79 -5.61 -23.91 -14.35
CA GLU A 79 -5.98 -25.09 -13.60
C GLU A 79 -7.06 -24.56 -12.69
N LYS A 80 -8.32 -24.78 -13.11
CA LYS A 80 -9.45 -24.73 -12.21
C LYS A 80 -8.91 -25.52 -11.06
N VAL A 81 -8.61 -24.84 -9.96
CA VAL A 81 -8.46 -25.53 -8.70
C VAL A 81 -9.79 -26.24 -8.65
N LYS A 82 -9.77 -27.55 -8.95
CA LYS A 82 -10.81 -28.47 -8.58
C LYS A 82 -10.64 -28.54 -7.06
N GLY A 83 -10.83 -27.40 -6.39
CA GLY A 83 -11.55 -27.40 -5.16
C GLY A 83 -12.74 -28.26 -5.51
N SER A 84 -12.79 -29.42 -4.86
CA SER A 84 -13.99 -30.21 -4.72
C SER A 84 -15.15 -29.23 -4.80
N ARG A 85 -16.12 -29.46 -5.69
CA ARG A 85 -17.36 -28.70 -5.71
C ARG A 85 -17.97 -28.85 -4.33
N ASN A 86 -17.49 -28.06 -3.38
CA ASN A 86 -18.18 -27.76 -2.16
C ASN A 86 -19.44 -27.16 -2.75
N LYS A 87 -20.53 -27.90 -2.55
CA LYS A 87 -21.86 -27.38 -2.75
C LYS A 87 -21.90 -26.18 -1.81
N ASN A 88 -21.45 -25.03 -2.30
CA ASN A 88 -21.46 -23.79 -1.56
C ASN A 88 -22.93 -23.56 -1.33
N ASN A 89 -23.38 -23.93 -0.12
CA ASN A 89 -24.75 -23.77 0.25
C ASN A 89 -24.93 -22.28 0.48
N TYR A 90 -25.24 -21.57 -0.60
CA TYR A 90 -25.53 -20.14 -0.54
C TYR A 90 -26.84 -19.87 0.18
N ALA A 91 -27.63 -20.90 0.52
CA ALA A 91 -28.79 -20.76 1.38
C ALA A 91 -28.35 -20.61 2.85
N ASP A 92 -27.84 -19.44 3.18
CA ASP A 92 -27.60 -18.98 4.55
C ASP A 92 -28.69 -17.96 4.91
N TYR A 93 -29.73 -18.44 5.58
CA TYR A 93 -30.86 -17.63 5.97
C TYR A 93 -30.44 -16.60 7.00
N ARG A 94 -30.83 -15.35 6.79
CA ARG A 94 -30.59 -14.26 7.72
C ARG A 94 -31.90 -13.59 8.11
N ASP A 95 -32.04 -13.30 9.41
CA ASP A 95 -33.15 -12.51 9.92
C ASP A 95 -33.04 -11.04 9.51
N HIS A 96 -34.20 -10.37 9.43
CA HIS A 96 -34.26 -8.94 9.15
C HIS A 96 -33.62 -8.14 10.29
N VAL A 97 -32.97 -7.04 9.93
CA VAL A 97 -32.42 -6.10 10.89
C VAL A 97 -33.54 -5.15 11.34
N HIS A 98 -33.65 -4.96 12.65
CA HIS A 98 -34.59 -4.05 13.27
C HIS A 98 -33.83 -3.06 14.15
N SER A 99 -34.25 -1.78 14.11
CA SER A 99 -33.72 -0.75 14.99
C SER A 99 -34.83 0.24 15.33
N ASN A 100 -34.87 0.66 16.60
CA ASN A 100 -35.80 1.65 17.16
C ASN A 100 -35.22 3.08 17.13
N THR A 101 -34.24 3.32 16.26
CA THR A 101 -33.60 4.63 16.07
C THR A 101 -34.50 5.62 15.31
N ASN A 102 -34.34 6.92 15.63
CA ASN A 102 -34.98 8.02 14.91
C ASN A 102 -34.11 8.58 13.76
N ASP A 103 -32.91 8.05 13.53
CA ASP A 103 -32.02 8.49 12.43
C ASP A 103 -32.56 8.02 11.08
N GLU A 104 -33.07 8.96 10.26
CA GLU A 104 -33.66 8.67 8.95
C GLU A 104 -32.70 7.94 7.99
N THR A 105 -31.40 8.27 8.08
CA THR A 105 -30.36 7.66 7.24
C THR A 105 -30.20 6.18 7.57
N LEU A 106 -30.11 5.85 8.86
CA LEU A 106 -30.03 4.48 9.34
C LEU A 106 -31.30 3.69 8.99
N GLN A 107 -32.48 4.30 9.09
CA GLN A 107 -33.73 3.65 8.66
C GLN A 107 -33.72 3.29 7.17
N LYS A 108 -33.22 4.18 6.30
CA LYS A 108 -33.04 3.90 4.86
C LYS A 108 -32.04 2.76 4.62
N LEU A 109 -30.93 2.74 5.34
CA LEU A 109 -29.93 1.67 5.24
C LEU A 109 -30.50 0.32 5.70
N ILE A 110 -31.25 0.29 6.79
CA ILE A 110 -31.94 -0.91 7.29
C ILE A 110 -32.92 -1.42 6.23
N LYS A 111 -33.72 -0.54 5.62
CA LYS A 111 -34.64 -0.91 4.53
C LYS A 111 -33.90 -1.57 3.36
N THR A 112 -32.76 -1.02 2.97
CA THR A 112 -31.93 -1.58 1.88
C THR A 112 -31.30 -2.93 2.26
N CYS A 113 -30.77 -3.07 3.47
CA CYS A 113 -30.24 -4.35 3.97
C CYS A 113 -31.35 -5.42 4.01
N ASN A 114 -32.54 -5.07 4.52
CA ASN A 114 -33.70 -5.97 4.59
C ASN A 114 -34.21 -6.38 3.20
N TYR A 115 -34.20 -5.48 2.21
CA TYR A 115 -34.50 -5.82 0.83
C TYR A 115 -33.56 -6.94 0.30
N TRP A 116 -32.26 -6.80 0.52
CA TRP A 116 -31.28 -7.79 0.07
C TRP A 116 -31.30 -9.08 0.88
N ILE A 117 -31.61 -9.02 2.17
CA ILE A 117 -31.90 -10.21 2.99
C ILE A 117 -33.06 -10.99 2.38
N ASN A 118 -34.19 -10.32 2.10
CA ASN A 118 -35.34 -10.97 1.48
C ASN A 118 -35.02 -11.53 0.09
N THR A 119 -34.30 -10.76 -0.73
CA THR A 119 -33.90 -11.19 -2.07
C THR A 119 -33.03 -12.46 -2.03
N HIS A 120 -32.05 -12.49 -1.12
CA HIS A 120 -31.16 -13.63 -0.93
C HIS A 120 -31.88 -14.84 -0.31
N ASN A 121 -32.71 -14.64 0.71
CA ASN A 121 -33.45 -15.72 1.37
C ASN A 121 -34.42 -16.43 0.40
N ASN A 122 -35.03 -15.69 -0.54
CA ASN A 122 -35.91 -16.27 -1.56
C ASN A 122 -35.14 -16.87 -2.75
N HIS A 123 -34.03 -16.24 -3.15
CA HIS A 123 -33.24 -16.64 -4.32
C HIS A 123 -31.75 -16.61 -3.99
N PRO A 124 -31.21 -17.62 -3.29
CA PRO A 124 -29.82 -17.61 -2.86
C PRO A 124 -28.88 -17.73 -4.07
N SER A 125 -28.14 -16.64 -4.33
CA SER A 125 -27.06 -16.59 -5.32
C SER A 125 -25.82 -15.93 -4.69
N PHE A 126 -24.67 -16.13 -5.33
CA PHE A 126 -23.42 -15.47 -4.91
C PHE A 126 -23.56 -13.94 -4.89
N ASP A 127 -24.13 -13.37 -5.95
CA ASP A 127 -24.31 -11.92 -6.08
C ASP A 127 -25.28 -11.38 -5.02
N HIS A 128 -26.42 -12.06 -4.81
CA HIS A 128 -27.38 -11.65 -3.79
C HIS A 128 -26.77 -11.73 -2.39
N LYS A 129 -25.93 -12.73 -2.11
CA LYS A 129 -25.19 -12.82 -0.85
C LYS A 129 -24.24 -11.64 -0.70
N ASN A 130 -23.49 -11.30 -1.75
CA ASN A 130 -22.54 -10.19 -1.72
C ASN A 130 -23.25 -8.85 -1.51
N TYR A 131 -24.33 -8.57 -2.23
CA TYR A 131 -25.11 -7.34 -2.06
C TYR A 131 -25.74 -7.24 -0.66
N ARG A 132 -26.27 -8.35 -0.13
CA ARG A 132 -26.74 -8.46 1.26
C ARG A 132 -25.63 -8.10 2.24
N ASP A 133 -24.47 -8.72 2.12
CA ASP A 133 -23.37 -8.55 3.05
C ASP A 133 -22.85 -7.09 3.03
N ILE A 134 -22.74 -6.47 1.84
CA ILE A 134 -22.36 -5.06 1.69
C ILE A 134 -23.41 -4.12 2.32
N ALA A 135 -24.69 -4.31 1.99
CA ALA A 135 -25.76 -3.45 2.50
C ALA A 135 -25.88 -3.51 4.03
N CYS A 136 -25.80 -4.71 4.60
CA CYS A 136 -25.90 -4.90 6.05
C CYS A 136 -24.62 -4.47 6.79
N LYS A 137 -23.46 -4.48 6.13
CA LYS A 137 -22.23 -3.88 6.67
C LYS A 137 -22.36 -2.36 6.82
N ALA A 138 -23.00 -1.69 5.86
CA ALA A 138 -23.26 -0.24 5.96
C ALA A 138 -24.17 0.11 7.14
N VAL A 139 -25.19 -0.70 7.43
CA VAL A 139 -26.02 -0.57 8.64
C VAL A 139 -25.16 -0.66 9.90
N SER A 140 -24.34 -1.71 10.00
CA SER A 140 -23.47 -1.94 11.18
C SER A 140 -22.47 -0.80 11.39
N ALA A 141 -21.95 -0.21 10.31
CA ALA A 141 -21.05 0.94 10.36
C ALA A 141 -21.77 2.18 10.89
N ARG A 142 -22.95 2.49 10.35
CA ARG A 142 -23.74 3.65 10.79
C ARG A 142 -24.23 3.51 12.25
N GLU A 143 -24.66 2.33 12.65
CA GLU A 143 -25.00 2.07 14.06
C GLU A 143 -23.81 2.30 14.99
N ARG A 144 -22.61 1.92 14.57
CA ARG A 144 -21.38 2.16 15.33
C ARG A 144 -21.09 3.65 15.45
N GLU A 145 -21.24 4.42 14.38
CA GLU A 145 -21.08 5.89 14.40
C GLU A 145 -22.08 6.57 15.34
N ILE A 146 -23.34 6.11 15.37
CA ILE A 146 -24.36 6.69 16.26
C ILE A 146 -24.08 6.33 17.72
N ARG A 147 -23.63 5.10 18.00
CA ARG A 147 -23.29 4.67 19.36
C ARG A 147 -22.01 5.32 19.87
N ASN A 148 -21.03 5.48 18.99
CA ASN A 148 -19.74 6.07 19.27
C ASN A 148 -19.53 7.26 18.32
N PRO A 149 -20.21 8.40 18.59
CA PRO A 149 -20.02 9.59 17.78
C PRO A 149 -18.55 9.98 17.86
N THR A 150 -17.86 9.95 16.71
CA THR A 150 -16.51 10.50 16.63
C THR A 150 -16.60 11.94 17.08
N THR A 151 -15.96 12.27 18.20
CA THR A 151 -15.83 13.67 18.62
C THR A 151 -15.23 14.42 17.45
N PRO A 152 -15.86 15.51 16.96
CA PRO A 152 -15.27 16.31 15.90
C PRO A 152 -13.86 16.65 16.35
N ASP A 153 -12.86 16.34 15.51
CA ASP A 153 -11.46 16.65 15.80
C ASP A 153 -11.42 18.12 16.22
N THR A 154 -11.20 18.37 17.51
CA THR A 154 -11.03 19.73 17.99
C THR A 154 -9.85 20.27 17.21
N PRO A 155 -10.01 21.32 16.39
CA PRO A 155 -8.90 21.85 15.63
C PRO A 155 -7.81 22.16 16.64
N ILE A 156 -6.63 21.57 16.44
CA ILE A 156 -5.49 21.80 17.31
C ILE A 156 -5.08 23.24 17.08
N VAL A 157 -5.63 24.16 17.86
CA VAL A 157 -5.27 25.57 17.81
C VAL A 157 -3.90 25.69 18.47
N ARG A 158 -2.87 25.90 17.67
CA ARG A 158 -1.53 26.21 18.16
C ARG A 158 -1.42 27.70 18.43
N SER A 159 -0.58 28.07 19.39
CA SER A 159 -0.31 29.49 19.62
C SER A 159 0.43 30.06 18.41
N VAL A 160 0.14 31.31 18.03
CA VAL A 160 0.87 31.99 16.93
C VAL A 160 2.38 31.97 17.19
N LYS A 161 2.79 32.04 18.46
CA LYS A 161 4.20 31.96 18.88
C LYS A 161 4.88 30.64 18.51
N GLU A 162 4.14 29.53 18.58
CA GLU A 162 4.63 28.19 18.21
C GLU A 162 4.72 28.02 16.70
N CYS A 163 3.98 28.82 15.94
CA CYS A 163 3.97 28.76 14.48
C CYS A 163 4.78 29.87 13.82
N MET A 164 5.30 30.83 14.59
CA MET A 164 5.97 32.00 14.03
C MET A 164 7.31 31.60 13.40
N LYS A 165 7.55 32.05 12.17
CA LYS A 165 8.82 31.84 11.46
C LYS A 165 9.93 32.71 12.06
N PRO A 166 11.21 32.34 11.86
CA PRO A 166 12.33 33.23 12.12
C PRO A 166 12.11 34.59 11.42
N ASN A 167 12.50 35.69 12.07
CA ASN A 167 12.26 37.08 11.63
C ASN A 167 10.80 37.59 11.74
N ASN A 168 9.95 36.91 12.53
CA ASN A 168 8.58 37.34 12.81
C ASN A 168 7.70 37.51 11.55
N VAL A 169 7.98 36.73 10.50
CA VAL A 169 7.17 36.74 9.29
C VAL A 169 5.88 35.96 9.57
N ILE A 170 4.73 36.61 9.40
CA ILE A 170 3.41 35.99 9.49
C ILE A 170 2.88 35.85 8.07
N ASP A 171 2.92 34.63 7.55
CA ASP A 171 2.38 34.27 6.23
C ASP A 171 1.27 33.21 6.35
N GLU A 172 0.78 32.75 5.20
CA GLU A 172 -0.31 31.77 5.13
C GLU A 172 0.06 30.44 5.80
N GLU A 173 1.33 30.06 5.79
CA GLU A 173 1.81 28.85 6.49
C GLU A 173 1.76 29.01 8.01
N VAL A 174 2.09 30.19 8.54
CA VAL A 174 1.93 30.48 9.98
C VAL A 174 0.45 30.39 10.39
N LYS A 175 -0.45 30.90 9.55
CA LYS A 175 -1.91 30.82 9.76
C LYS A 175 -2.40 29.37 9.73
N ASP A 176 -1.95 28.58 8.77
CA ASP A 176 -2.31 27.16 8.66
C ASP A 176 -1.73 26.34 9.81
N CYS A 177 -0.52 26.68 10.29
CA CYS A 177 0.05 26.07 11.48
C CYS A 177 -0.75 26.42 12.75
N ALA A 178 -1.16 27.68 12.92
CA ALA A 178 -1.96 28.13 14.07
C ALA A 178 -3.34 27.47 14.10
N GLN A 179 -3.88 27.10 12.93
CA GLN A 179 -5.10 26.33 12.76
C GLN A 179 -4.89 24.81 12.89
N GLY A 180 -3.66 24.35 13.13
CA GLY A 180 -3.34 22.94 13.29
C GLY A 180 -3.29 22.14 11.98
N LYS A 181 -3.36 22.80 10.82
CA LYS A 181 -3.36 22.12 9.50
C LYS A 181 -1.99 21.60 9.10
N ILE A 182 -0.92 22.30 9.48
CA ILE A 182 0.46 21.91 9.20
C ILE A 182 1.31 21.98 10.47
N SER A 183 2.37 21.17 10.54
CA SER A 183 3.36 21.24 11.62
C SER A 183 4.47 22.23 11.26
N PRO A 184 4.97 23.06 12.20
CA PRO A 184 6.02 24.04 11.90
C PRO A 184 7.37 23.35 11.70
N TYR A 185 7.67 22.98 10.45
CA TYR A 185 8.94 22.33 10.11
C TYR A 185 10.15 23.28 10.16
N TRP A 186 9.90 24.60 10.11
CA TRP A 186 10.93 25.65 10.27
C TRP A 186 11.38 25.86 11.72
N LEU A 187 10.81 25.13 12.67
CA LEU A 187 11.36 24.98 14.02
C LEU A 187 12.35 23.80 14.12
N GLY A 188 12.56 23.07 13.03
CA GLY A 188 13.52 21.98 12.93
C GLY A 188 14.95 22.49 12.71
N GLU A 189 15.83 22.06 13.61
CA GLU A 189 17.28 22.29 13.68
C GLU A 189 17.68 23.69 14.14
N THR A 190 17.77 23.83 15.47
CA THR A 190 18.69 24.75 16.12
C THR A 190 20.02 24.78 15.35
N ASN A 191 20.42 25.98 14.94
CA ASN A 191 21.54 26.40 14.08
C ASN A 191 22.92 25.70 14.20
N ASN A 192 23.09 24.65 15.00
CA ASN A 192 24.31 23.87 15.12
C ASN A 192 24.43 22.73 14.08
N GLU A 193 23.36 21.97 13.78
CA GLU A 193 23.49 20.80 12.90
C GLU A 193 23.63 21.18 11.41
N LEU A 194 22.93 22.24 10.98
CA LEU A 194 23.06 22.80 9.63
C LEU A 194 24.41 23.50 9.40
N CYS A 195 24.97 24.21 10.39
CA CYS A 195 26.33 24.76 10.27
C CYS A 195 27.36 23.61 10.28
N GLU A 196 27.21 22.54 11.08
CA GLU A 196 28.13 21.40 11.03
C GLU A 196 28.09 20.65 9.70
N PHE A 197 26.92 20.47 9.08
CA PHE A 197 26.80 19.86 7.76
C PHE A 197 27.57 20.67 6.71
N TRP A 198 27.33 21.98 6.61
CA TRP A 198 28.04 22.85 5.66
C TRP A 198 29.54 23.01 5.96
N ILE A 199 29.94 23.02 7.23
CA ILE A 199 31.36 23.02 7.65
C ILE A 199 32.06 21.72 7.21
N ASN A 200 31.40 20.57 7.36
CA ASN A 200 31.97 19.27 7.02
C ASN A 200 31.97 18.98 5.52
N GLU A 201 30.97 19.46 4.77
CA GLU A 201 30.90 19.35 3.32
C GLU A 201 31.99 20.22 2.65
N HIS A 202 32.23 21.45 3.15
CA HIS A 202 33.23 22.35 2.56
C HIS A 202 34.69 22.07 2.95
N LYS A 203 34.94 21.37 4.06
CA LYS A 203 36.30 20.91 4.42
C LYS A 203 36.85 19.84 3.48
N LYS A 204 36.01 19.17 2.70
CA LYS A 204 36.44 18.13 1.76
C LYS A 204 37.04 18.67 0.46
N ASP A 205 36.69 19.90 0.06
CA ASP A 205 36.89 20.34 -1.33
C ASP A 205 37.82 21.56 -1.54
N SER A 206 38.49 22.10 -0.51
CA SER A 206 39.42 23.22 -0.77
C SER A 206 40.53 23.38 0.28
N SER A 207 41.78 23.35 -0.19
CA SER A 207 42.98 23.79 0.56
C SER A 207 43.12 25.30 0.66
N ASP A 208 42.26 26.08 0.00
CA ASP A 208 42.37 27.54 -0.08
C ASP A 208 41.03 28.19 0.27
N PHE A 209 40.67 28.21 1.56
CA PHE A 209 39.54 29.03 1.98
C PHE A 209 39.79 29.85 3.24
N ASN A 210 39.51 31.14 3.09
CA ASN A 210 39.83 32.21 4.03
C ASN A 210 38.72 32.31 5.09
N ASN A 211 39.07 32.02 6.35
CA ASN A 211 38.18 31.85 7.52
C ASN A 211 37.27 33.05 7.87
N SER A 212 37.42 34.19 7.19
CA SER A 212 36.74 35.44 7.54
C SER A 212 35.31 35.55 7.00
N ARG A 213 34.93 34.76 5.98
CA ARG A 213 33.61 34.89 5.32
C ARG A 213 32.50 34.05 5.96
N MET A 214 32.83 32.97 6.69
CA MET A 214 31.85 32.14 7.39
C MET A 214 31.41 32.70 8.76
N LYS A 215 32.25 33.51 9.41
CA LYS A 215 31.89 34.09 10.73
C LYS A 215 30.71 35.07 10.69
N MET A 216 30.30 35.55 9.51
CA MET A 216 29.11 36.39 9.36
C MET A 216 27.82 35.60 9.06
N ALA A 217 27.89 34.29 8.82
CA ALA A 217 26.72 33.49 8.42
C ALA A 217 26.15 32.60 9.55
N CYS A 218 26.90 32.38 10.64
CA CYS A 218 26.45 31.58 11.81
C CYS A 218 26.51 32.42 13.11
N GLN A 219 25.97 33.65 13.11
CA GLN A 219 25.68 34.44 14.33
C GLN A 219 24.18 34.66 14.47
#